data_AF-A0A3D3R1F5-F1
#
_entry.id   AF-A0A3D3R1F5-F1
#
_cell.length_a   1.000
_cell.length_b   1.000
_cell.length_c   1.000
_cell.angle_alpha   90.00
_cell.angle_beta   90.00
_cell.angle_gamma   90.00
#
_symmetry.space_group_name_H-M   'P 1'
#
loop_
_entity.id
_entity.type
_entity.pdbx_description
1 polymer ?
#
loop_
_entity_poly.entity_id
_entity_poly.type
_entity_poly.pdbx_seq_one_letter_code
_entity_poly.pdbx_strand_id
1 'polypeptide(L)' 'ADNAAARECLLAGLLCNDSTLVQKDGRWDVNGDPTEGALLVSARKTEFDEWQVQQRWPRLDSIPFESQHQYMATLH' A
#
# COMPACT_ATOMS: atom_id res chain seq x y z
N ALA A 1 -8.67 -13.70 -16.53
CA ALA A 1 -7.28 -14.21 -16.47
C ALA A 1 -6.63 -13.55 -15.26
N ASP A 2 -6.19 -14.33 -14.29
CA ASP A 2 -5.43 -13.83 -13.15
C ASP A 2 -4.12 -13.23 -13.67
N ASN A 3 -4.00 -11.91 -13.64
CA ASN A 3 -2.78 -11.23 -14.05
C ASN A 3 -1.83 -11.20 -12.86
N ALA A 4 -0.95 -12.20 -12.79
CA ALA A 4 0.02 -12.34 -11.72
C ALA A 4 0.87 -11.08 -11.54
N ALA A 5 1.32 -10.44 -12.62
CA ALA A 5 2.10 -9.21 -12.55
C ALA A 5 1.31 -8.07 -11.92
N ALA A 6 0.04 -7.88 -12.31
CA ALA A 6 -0.82 -6.87 -11.70
C ALA A 6 -1.04 -7.12 -10.21
N ARG A 7 -1.23 -8.40 -9.82
CA ARG A 7 -1.39 -8.80 -8.43
C ARG A 7 -0.15 -8.47 -7.59
N GLU A 8 1.04 -8.78 -8.08
CA GLU A 8 2.29 -8.47 -7.39
C GLU A 8 2.54 -6.95 -7.31
N CYS A 9 2.22 -6.19 -8.36
CA CYS A 9 2.30 -4.72 -8.33
C CYS A 9 1.39 -4.11 -7.25
N LEU A 10 0.16 -4.58 -7.14
CA LEU A 10 -0.79 -4.12 -6.14
C LEU A 10 -0.35 -4.51 -4.72
N LEU A 11 0.18 -5.72 -4.54
CA LEU A 11 0.74 -6.15 -3.26
C LEU A 11 1.93 -5.28 -2.85
N ALA A 12 2.83 -4.97 -3.76
CA ALA A 12 3.97 -4.09 -3.51
C ALA A 12 3.51 -2.67 -3.12
N GLY A 13 2.53 -2.10 -3.82
CA GLY A 13 1.97 -0.78 -3.50
C GLY A 13 1.16 -0.73 -2.20
N LEU A 14 0.65 -1.88 -1.74
CA LEU A 14 -0.01 -2.04 -0.43
C LEU A 14 1.01 -2.13 0.71
N LEU A 15 2.10 -2.89 0.52
CA LEU A 15 3.13 -3.12 1.55
C LEU A 15 4.09 -1.93 1.69
N CYS A 16 4.57 -1.38 0.57
CA CYS A 16 5.48 -0.24 0.52
C CYS A 16 4.70 1.08 0.51
N ASN A 17 4.02 1.36 1.61
CA ASN A 17 3.10 2.49 1.76
C ASN A 17 3.08 2.99 3.20
N ASP A 18 3.14 4.30 3.42
CA ASP A 18 3.03 4.90 4.76
C ASP A 18 1.69 5.61 4.97
N SER A 19 0.87 5.69 3.93
CA SER A 19 -0.47 6.24 3.99
C SER A 19 -1.46 5.24 4.61
N THR A 20 -2.61 5.76 5.04
CA THR A 20 -3.69 4.93 5.59
C THR A 20 -5.04 5.38 5.04
N LEU A 21 -5.96 4.43 4.85
CA LEU A 21 -7.35 4.72 4.52
C LEU A 21 -8.18 4.79 5.80
N VAL A 22 -8.78 5.94 6.05
CA VAL A 22 -9.64 6.16 7.22
C VAL A 22 -11.09 6.34 6.77
N GLN A 23 -12.02 5.72 7.48
CA GLN A 23 -13.44 5.91 7.23
C GLN A 23 -14.03 6.84 8.29
N LYS A 24 -14.62 7.96 7.87
CA LYS A 24 -15.28 8.95 8.73
C LYS A 24 -16.63 9.31 8.14
N ASP A 25 -17.70 9.26 8.94
CA ASP A 25 -19.07 9.60 8.53
C ASP A 25 -19.52 8.92 7.22
N GLY A 26 -19.15 7.64 7.05
CA GLY A 26 -19.47 6.86 5.85
C GLY A 26 -18.63 7.20 4.61
N ARG A 27 -17.68 8.13 4.70
CA ARG A 27 -16.77 8.51 3.62
C ARG A 27 -15.35 8.01 3.90
N TRP A 28 -14.68 7.57 2.83
CA TRP A 28 -13.26 7.24 2.87
C TRP A 28 -12.42 8.49 2.64
N ASP A 29 -11.35 8.59 3.41
CA ASP A 29 -10.33 9.62 3.28
C ASP A 29 -8.94 8.99 3.32
N VAL A 30 -7.97 9.66 2.70
CA VAL A 30 -6.57 9.25 2.68
C VAL A 30 -5.84 10.10 3.70
N ASN A 31 -5.18 9.46 4.66
CA ASN A 31 -4.25 10.13 5.55
C ASN A 31 -2.82 9.76 5.13
N GLY A 32 -2.11 10.70 4.51
CA GLY A 32 -0.78 10.49 3.94
C GLY A 32 -0.65 11.15 2.56
N ASP A 33 0.24 10.61 1.73
CA ASP A 33 0.48 11.11 0.38
C ASP A 33 -0.64 10.68 -0.59
N PRO A 34 -1.14 11.56 -1.48
CA PRO A 34 -2.18 11.20 -2.44
C PRO A 34 -1.82 10.05 -3.38
N THR A 35 -0.55 9.92 -3.76
CA THR A 35 -0.07 8.86 -4.66
C THR A 35 -0.11 7.52 -3.96
N GLU A 36 0.41 7.47 -2.74
CA GLU A 36 0.34 6.30 -1.88
C GLU A 36 -1.11 5.89 -1.57
N GLY A 37 -1.98 6.85 -1.26
CA GLY A 37 -3.40 6.58 -1.07
C GLY A 37 -4.08 5.97 -2.30
N ALA A 38 -3.72 6.41 -3.50
CA ALA A 38 -4.24 5.81 -4.74
C ALA A 38 -3.83 4.33 -4.88
N LEU A 39 -2.59 3.99 -4.51
CA LEU A 39 -2.12 2.60 -4.49
C LEU A 39 -2.92 1.76 -3.50
N LEU A 40 -3.14 2.23 -2.27
CA LEU A 40 -3.99 1.54 -1.28
C LEU A 40 -5.41 1.31 -1.79
N VAL A 41 -6.03 2.34 -2.37
CA VAL A 41 -7.39 2.22 -2.93
C VAL A 41 -7.43 1.21 -4.07
N SER A 42 -6.42 1.19 -4.93
CA SER A 42 -6.34 0.24 -6.03
C SER A 42 -6.22 -1.21 -5.54
N ALA A 43 -5.37 -1.45 -4.53
CA ALA A 43 -5.20 -2.77 -3.93
C ALA A 43 -6.47 -3.23 -3.20
N ARG A 44 -7.12 -2.33 -2.44
CA ARG A 44 -8.36 -2.62 -1.68
C ARG A 44 -9.56 -2.96 -2.56
N LYS A 45 -9.56 -2.53 -3.83
CA LYS A 45 -10.60 -2.91 -4.81
C LYS A 45 -10.42 -4.31 -5.37
N THR A 46 -9.36 -5.02 -4.97
CA THR A 46 -9.12 -6.42 -5.29
C THR A 46 -9.39 -7.29 -4.06
N GLU A 47 -9.03 -8.58 -4.12
CA GLU A 47 -9.26 -9.54 -3.04
C GLU A 47 -8.25 -9.43 -1.88
N PHE A 48 -7.43 -8.38 -1.84
CA PHE A 48 -6.50 -8.16 -0.73
C PHE A 48 -7.22 -7.68 0.52
N ASP A 49 -7.12 -8.47 1.58
CA ASP A 49 -7.37 -8.03 2.95
C ASP A 49 -6.08 -7.44 3.52
N GLU A 50 -6.07 -6.13 3.72
CA GLU A 50 -4.90 -5.37 4.21
C GLU A 50 -4.37 -5.90 5.54
N TRP A 51 -5.27 -6.28 6.45
CA TRP A 51 -4.87 -6.81 7.76
C TRP A 51 -4.19 -8.17 7.61
N GLN A 52 -4.76 -9.08 6.82
CA GLN A 52 -4.15 -10.40 6.57
C GLN A 52 -2.80 -10.28 5.83
N VAL A 53 -2.70 -9.36 4.87
CA VAL A 53 -1.45 -9.11 4.14
C VAL A 53 -0.35 -8.63 5.09
N GLN A 54 -0.64 -7.65 5.96
CA GLN A 54 0.33 -7.14 6.92
C GLN A 54 0.74 -8.18 7.97
N GLN A 55 -0.17 -9.07 8.39
CA GLN A 55 0.17 -10.19 9.27
C GLN A 55 1.08 -11.22 8.60
N ARG A 56 0.85 -11.48 7.29
CA ARG A 56 1.65 -12.43 6.51
C ARG A 56 3.04 -11.90 6.17
N TRP A 57 3.15 -10.58 5.98
CA TRP A 57 4.35 -9.87 5.53
C TRP A 57 4.65 -8.70 6.48
N PRO A 58 5.06 -8.97 7.72
CA PRO A 58 5.29 -7.93 8.71
C PRO A 58 6.47 -7.05 8.28
N ARG A 59 6.29 -5.72 8.29
CA ARG A 59 7.37 -4.79 7.95
C ARG A 59 8.50 -4.90 8.99
N LEU A 60 9.71 -5.21 8.52
CA LEU A 60 10.92 -5.37 9.33
C LEU A 60 11.78 -4.10 9.29
N ASP A 61 11.83 -3.41 8.16
CA ASP A 61 12.64 -2.20 7.96
C ASP A 61 12.08 -1.35 6.81
N SER A 62 12.56 -0.10 6.69
CA SER A 62 12.13 0.83 5.64
C SER A 62 13.18 1.87 5.29
N ILE A 63 13.26 2.19 3.99
CA ILE A 63 13.90 3.39 3.45
C ILE A 63 12.76 4.33 3.02
N PRO A 64 12.54 5.46 3.71
CA PRO A 64 11.49 6.40 3.35
C PRO A 64 11.75 7.04 1.99
N PHE A 65 10.72 7.61 1.37
CA PHE A 65 10.89 8.33 0.12
C PHE A 65 11.81 9.55 0.30
N GLU A 66 12.87 9.62 -0.50
CA GLU A 66 13.75 10.79 -0.56
C GLU A 66 13.85 11.30 -1.99
N SER A 67 13.57 12.59 -2.23
CA SER A 67 13.57 13.19 -3.58
C SER A 67 14.90 13.03 -4.33
N GLN A 68 16.02 12.91 -3.61
CA GLN A 68 17.34 12.66 -4.20
C GLN A 68 17.48 11.25 -4.79
N HIS A 69 16.80 10.27 -4.19
CA HIS A 69 16.84 8.87 -4.58
C HIS A 69 15.63 8.47 -5.42
N GLN A 70 14.52 9.22 -5.32
CA GLN A 70 13.29 9.04 -6.09
C GLN A 70 12.64 7.67 -5.90
N TYR A 71 12.91 7.00 -4.78
CA TYR A 71 12.28 5.75 -4.41
C TYR A 71 12.04 5.65 -2.91
N MET A 72 11.13 4.74 -2.56
CA MET A 72 10.89 4.22 -1.23
C MET A 72 11.10 2.70 -1.28
N ALA A 73 11.56 2.10 -0.20
CA ALA A 73 11.66 0.64 -0.09
C ALA A 73 11.27 0.17 1.31
N THR A 74 10.73 -1.04 1.38
CA THR A 74 10.35 -1.69 2.64
C THR A 74 10.79 -3.14 2.62
N LEU A 75 11.22 -3.64 3.78
CA LEU A 75 11.55 -5.04 3.99
C LEU A 75 10.41 -5.70 4.75
N HIS A 76 9.92 -6.84 4.26
CA HIS A 76 8.76 -7.57 4.77
C HIS A 76 8.98 -9.08 4.77
#